data_AF-A0A353CRK5-F1
#
_entry.id   AF-A0A353CRK5-F1
#
_cell.length_a   1.000
_cell.length_b   1.000
_cell.length_c   1.000
_cell.angle_alpha   90.00
_cell.angle_beta   90.00
_cell.angle_gamma   90.00
#
_symmetry.space_group_name_H-M   'P 1'
#
loop_
_entity.id
_entity.type
_entity.pdbx_description
1 polymer ?
#
loop_
_entity_poly.entity_id
_entity_poly.type
_entity_poly.pdbx_seq_one_letter_code
_entity_poly.pdbx_strand_id
1 'polypeptide(L)'
;MRQSAAALLVLAALLPSPARAYRHDDSLGAKLLGEFREAITARRTGRDFYARLDAKPESAGLRLLLRRAPAERVAWYDLAENAVYFNTRHVQKFFDIKGYRDSRIIEILNVGKGARSEFVKRADALFLHELVHALQSYLYPRYRAGDASGSPVEFEYEAYFTEDLYFHEKLADSPELLADFLAGKGQDVYTAHSLAGYIELSLDADRYREYIRSRYLRDEAMGYTELEEAGRLARARAADGRIAAYATGDSSAYDAGKEEAAAAEAERAAYDSFLEDFYTSRWPSFSAEALLLLGSTGLEAGDYKLALDCLAQAEEKLPPGEKSAAARELRTKGALAILQAAAHIRDRGEKMPAGDLALLFRSLEEASARTGRPFPADLSAARRSAYLRALKTFSRRASSEREPEKKAFYRENADYFSAALGGPAAAPDSP
;
A
#
# COMPACT_ATOMS: atom_id res chain seq x y z
N MET A 1 4.07 27.66 51.85
CA MET A 1 3.45 27.99 50.55
C MET A 1 4.42 28.20 49.38
N ARG A 2 5.75 28.36 49.57
CA ARG A 2 6.69 28.52 48.43
C ARG A 2 7.22 27.23 47.79
N GLN A 3 7.08 26.08 48.46
CA GLN A 3 7.56 24.78 47.96
C GLN A 3 6.59 24.09 46.98
N SER A 4 5.30 24.42 47.01
CA SER A 4 4.28 23.83 46.12
C SER A 4 4.30 24.42 44.70
N ALA A 5 4.78 25.65 44.53
CA ALA A 5 4.88 26.31 43.23
C ALA A 5 6.05 25.80 42.38
N ALA A 6 7.16 25.39 43.02
CA ALA A 6 8.32 24.83 42.32
C ALA A 6 8.06 23.42 41.78
N ALA A 7 7.27 22.60 42.49
CA ALA A 7 6.90 21.26 42.05
C ALA A 7 5.94 21.26 40.83
N LEU A 8 5.04 22.25 40.74
CA LEU A 8 4.15 22.42 39.58
C LEU A 8 4.90 22.87 38.30
N LEU A 9 5.95 23.69 38.45
CA LEU A 9 6.76 24.17 37.31
C LEU A 9 7.67 23.08 36.72
N VAL A 10 8.13 22.13 37.55
CA VAL A 10 8.92 20.98 37.08
C VAL A 10 8.05 19.92 36.40
N LEU A 11 6.79 19.73 36.84
CA LEU A 11 5.86 18.84 36.14
C LEU A 11 5.46 19.37 34.75
N ALA A 12 5.30 20.68 34.59
CA ALA A 12 4.97 21.29 33.29
C ALA A 12 6.12 21.18 32.26
N ALA A 13 7.37 21.07 32.72
CA ALA A 13 8.54 20.89 31.86
C ALA A 13 8.80 19.43 31.43
N LEU A 14 8.08 18.47 32.02
CA LEU A 14 8.14 17.04 31.69
C LEU A 14 6.96 16.59 30.81
N LEU A 15 6.02 17.48 30.52
CA LEU A 15 5.03 17.24 29.47
C LEU A 15 5.75 17.29 28.11
N PRO A 16 5.52 16.31 27.22
CA PRO A 16 6.06 16.38 25.87
C PRO A 16 5.63 17.71 25.26
N SER A 17 6.61 18.55 24.88
CA SER A 17 6.31 19.79 24.19
C SER A 17 5.54 19.44 22.91
N PRO A 18 4.35 20.02 22.66
CA PRO A 18 3.71 19.87 21.37
C PRO A 18 4.73 20.29 20.31
N ALA A 19 4.86 19.49 19.25
CA ALA A 19 5.84 19.72 18.19
C ALA A 19 5.80 21.21 17.79
N ARG A 20 6.90 21.94 18.03
CA ARG A 20 6.95 23.40 17.83
C ARG A 20 6.39 23.75 16.46
N ALA A 21 5.28 24.51 16.44
CA ALA A 21 4.73 25.04 15.21
C ALA A 21 5.78 25.91 14.50
N TYR A 22 6.09 25.59 13.25
CA TYR A 22 6.91 26.43 12.39
C TYR A 22 6.06 27.59 11.85
N ARG A 23 6.71 28.74 11.60
CA ARG A 23 6.07 30.00 11.16
C ARG A 23 5.08 29.85 10.00
N HIS A 24 5.30 28.89 9.11
CA HIS A 24 4.54 28.73 7.87
C HIS A 24 3.70 27.46 7.81
N ASP A 25 3.54 26.73 8.93
CA ASP A 25 2.79 25.48 8.95
C ASP A 25 1.35 25.66 8.47
N ASP A 26 0.58 26.54 9.11
CA ASP A 26 -0.85 26.67 8.77
C ASP A 26 -1.05 27.21 7.35
N SER A 27 -0.20 28.14 6.92
CA SER A 27 -0.26 28.70 5.56
C SER A 27 0.13 27.68 4.49
N LEU A 28 1.12 26.82 4.72
CA LEU A 28 1.50 25.78 3.78
C LEU A 28 0.46 24.64 3.80
N GLY A 29 0.04 24.21 4.99
CA GLY A 29 -0.95 23.16 5.20
C GLY A 29 -2.26 23.48 4.48
N ALA A 30 -2.79 24.69 4.61
CA ALA A 30 -4.00 25.11 3.91
C ALA A 30 -3.85 25.07 2.37
N LYS A 31 -2.69 25.48 1.84
CA LYS A 31 -2.40 25.41 0.39
C LYS A 31 -2.33 23.96 -0.09
N LEU A 32 -1.59 23.12 0.63
CA LEU A 32 -1.44 21.71 0.27
C LEU A 32 -2.77 20.97 0.36
N LEU A 33 -3.57 21.19 1.41
CA LEU A 33 -4.91 20.59 1.55
C LEU A 33 -5.80 20.96 0.36
N GLY A 34 -5.82 22.23 -0.05
CA GLY A 34 -6.59 22.67 -1.22
C GLY A 34 -6.12 22.02 -2.52
N GLU A 35 -4.80 22.02 -2.76
CA GLU A 35 -4.21 21.47 -3.99
C GLU A 35 -4.34 19.94 -4.07
N PHE A 36 -4.15 19.23 -2.96
CA PHE A 36 -4.39 17.78 -2.90
C PHE A 36 -5.86 17.45 -3.12
N ARG A 37 -6.79 18.19 -2.50
CA ARG A 37 -8.22 17.98 -2.73
C ARG A 37 -8.58 18.18 -4.19
N GLU A 38 -8.09 19.23 -4.83
CA GLU A 38 -8.28 19.47 -6.27
C GLU A 38 -7.76 18.29 -7.10
N ALA A 39 -6.53 17.84 -6.84
CA ALA A 39 -5.93 16.69 -7.55
C ALA A 39 -6.73 15.39 -7.36
N ILE A 40 -7.15 15.10 -6.13
CA ILE A 40 -7.83 13.85 -5.79
C ILE A 40 -9.26 13.83 -6.34
N THR A 41 -10.01 14.92 -6.19
CA THR A 41 -11.42 15.02 -6.65
C THR A 41 -11.58 15.10 -8.16
N ALA A 42 -10.49 15.25 -8.91
CA ALA A 42 -10.50 15.08 -10.37
C ALA A 42 -10.98 13.68 -10.79
N ARG A 43 -10.84 12.68 -9.90
CA ARG A 43 -11.12 11.26 -10.20
C ARG A 43 -12.28 10.71 -9.38
N ARG A 44 -12.88 9.60 -9.84
CA ARG A 44 -14.12 9.07 -9.25
C ARG A 44 -13.86 8.60 -7.83
N THR A 45 -12.85 7.77 -7.61
CA THR A 45 -12.51 7.26 -6.27
C THR A 45 -12.28 8.40 -5.29
N GLY A 46 -11.60 9.47 -5.73
CA GLY A 46 -11.37 10.65 -4.91
C GLY A 46 -12.64 11.45 -4.58
N ARG A 47 -13.57 11.61 -5.54
CA ARG A 47 -14.88 12.25 -5.27
C ARG A 47 -15.71 11.46 -4.28
N ASP A 48 -15.80 10.15 -4.49
CA ASP A 48 -16.57 9.24 -3.62
C ASP A 48 -15.99 9.25 -2.20
N PHE A 49 -14.66 9.30 -2.07
CA PHE A 49 -13.97 9.45 -0.79
C PHE A 49 -14.29 10.79 -0.11
N TYR A 50 -14.10 11.93 -0.80
CA TYR A 50 -14.34 13.24 -0.20
C TYR A 50 -15.82 13.44 0.17
N ALA A 51 -16.77 12.87 -0.56
CA ALA A 51 -18.18 12.90 -0.18
C ALA A 51 -18.43 12.23 1.20
N ARG A 52 -17.71 11.15 1.52
CA ARG A 52 -17.74 10.52 2.85
C ARG A 52 -17.03 11.36 3.91
N LEU A 53 -15.87 11.94 3.57
CA LEU A 53 -15.07 12.74 4.49
C LEU A 53 -15.77 14.06 4.87
N ASP A 54 -16.30 14.79 3.89
CA ASP A 54 -16.99 16.06 4.09
C ASP A 54 -18.30 15.91 4.91
N ALA A 55 -18.87 14.70 4.94
CA ALA A 55 -20.03 14.39 5.78
C ALA A 55 -19.67 14.28 7.28
N LYS A 56 -18.38 14.35 7.63
CA LYS A 56 -17.88 14.28 9.01
C LYS A 56 -17.48 15.66 9.51
N PRO A 57 -18.15 16.25 10.51
CA PRO A 57 -17.80 17.55 11.06
C PRO A 57 -16.34 17.67 11.53
N GLU A 58 -15.76 16.57 12.02
CA GLU A 58 -14.38 16.46 12.50
C GLU A 58 -13.35 16.75 11.41
N SER A 59 -13.70 16.49 10.14
CA SER A 59 -12.83 16.74 8.99
C SER A 59 -12.50 18.23 8.78
N ALA A 60 -13.33 19.14 9.30
CA ALA A 60 -13.09 20.58 9.20
C ALA A 60 -11.83 21.03 9.96
N GLY A 61 -11.39 20.26 10.96
CA GLY A 61 -10.18 20.51 11.74
C GLY A 61 -8.93 19.83 11.21
N LEU A 62 -9.01 19.09 10.10
CA LEU A 62 -7.90 18.31 9.56
C LEU A 62 -6.75 19.22 9.11
N ARG A 63 -5.52 18.86 9.51
CA ARG A 63 -4.30 19.60 9.18
C ARG A 63 -3.36 18.79 8.31
N LEU A 64 -2.47 19.47 7.59
CA LEU A 64 -1.38 18.86 6.86
C LEU A 64 -0.06 19.54 7.24
N LEU A 65 0.88 18.75 7.74
CA LEU A 65 2.14 19.22 8.31
C LEU A 65 3.34 18.46 7.73
N LEU A 66 4.51 19.11 7.71
CA LEU A 66 5.77 18.50 7.29
C LEU A 66 6.70 18.39 8.48
N ARG A 67 7.12 17.18 8.85
CA ARG A 67 7.98 16.91 10.02
C ARG A 67 9.00 15.84 9.74
N ARG A 68 10.13 15.90 10.43
CA ARG A 68 11.11 14.81 10.43
C ARG A 68 10.64 13.65 11.32
N ALA A 69 10.63 12.43 10.78
CA ALA A 69 10.32 11.19 11.50
C ALA A 69 11.41 10.11 11.26
N PRO A 70 11.33 8.91 11.89
CA PRO A 70 12.14 7.74 11.50
C PRO A 70 12.11 7.45 10.00
N ALA A 71 13.11 6.73 9.50
CA ALA A 71 13.34 6.62 8.05
C ALA A 71 12.26 5.79 7.33
N GLU A 72 11.60 4.83 7.98
CA GLU A 72 10.59 3.98 7.35
C GLU A 72 9.26 4.70 7.04
N ARG A 73 8.86 5.71 7.82
CA ARG A 73 7.55 6.38 7.64
C ARG A 73 7.61 7.44 6.54
N VAL A 74 6.90 7.25 5.43
CA VAL A 74 6.85 8.24 4.33
C VAL A 74 5.86 9.35 4.63
N ALA A 75 4.66 8.97 5.09
CA ALA A 75 3.66 9.82 5.70
C ALA A 75 3.03 9.07 6.90
N TRP A 76 2.20 9.76 7.70
CA TRP A 76 1.33 9.14 8.70
C TRP A 76 0.20 10.10 9.10
N TYR A 77 -0.96 9.57 9.46
CA TYR A 77 -2.02 10.30 10.17
C TYR A 77 -1.83 10.21 11.69
N ASP A 78 -1.93 11.36 12.36
CA ASP A 78 -1.95 11.48 13.82
C ASP A 78 -3.37 11.81 14.31
N LEU A 79 -3.96 10.89 15.07
CA LEU A 79 -5.30 11.01 15.61
C LEU A 79 -5.43 12.15 16.64
N ALA A 80 -4.44 12.30 17.52
CA ALA A 80 -4.50 13.27 18.62
C ALA A 80 -4.43 14.71 18.10
N GLU A 81 -3.67 14.92 17.04
CA GLU A 81 -3.52 16.23 16.40
C GLU A 81 -4.49 16.46 15.23
N ASN A 82 -5.23 15.43 14.82
CA ASN A 82 -6.07 15.43 13.61
C ASN A 82 -5.28 15.94 12.39
N ALA A 83 -4.10 15.36 12.16
CA ALA A 83 -3.13 15.88 11.21
C ALA A 83 -2.47 14.78 10.38
N VAL A 84 -2.40 14.99 9.07
CA VAL A 84 -1.56 14.19 8.19
C VAL A 84 -0.16 14.81 8.13
N TYR A 85 0.84 13.96 8.31
CA TYR A 85 2.24 14.34 8.32
C TYR A 85 2.99 13.75 7.14
N PHE A 86 3.70 14.60 6.40
CA PHE A 86 4.71 14.15 5.42
C PHE A 86 6.12 14.20 6.02
N ASN A 87 6.86 13.10 5.87
CA ASN A 87 8.21 13.02 6.40
C ASN A 87 9.19 13.85 5.57
N THR A 88 9.78 14.88 6.18
CA THR A 88 10.70 15.80 5.50
C THR A 88 11.99 15.15 4.99
N ARG A 89 12.36 13.96 5.49
CA ARG A 89 13.49 13.18 4.93
C ARG A 89 13.16 12.66 3.53
N HIS A 90 11.92 12.26 3.30
CA HIS A 90 11.47 11.74 2.01
C HIS A 90 11.14 12.88 1.04
N VAL A 91 10.64 14.01 1.54
CA VAL A 91 10.55 15.25 0.75
C VAL A 91 11.93 15.70 0.27
N GLN A 92 12.96 15.58 1.13
CA GLN A 92 14.34 15.87 0.73
C GLN A 92 14.85 14.95 -0.38
N LYS A 93 14.60 13.64 -0.28
CA LYS A 93 14.95 12.67 -1.33
C LYS A 93 14.22 12.98 -2.64
N PHE A 94 12.93 13.29 -2.55
CA PHE A 94 12.08 13.61 -3.70
C PHE A 94 12.62 14.78 -4.52
N PHE A 95 13.04 15.86 -3.85
CA PHE A 95 13.60 17.04 -4.52
C PHE A 95 15.13 16.97 -4.71
N ASP A 96 15.79 15.85 -4.37
CA ASP A 96 17.25 15.70 -4.31
C ASP A 96 17.98 16.85 -3.59
N ILE A 97 17.45 17.25 -2.44
CA ILE A 97 18.04 18.28 -1.58
C ILE A 97 18.60 17.66 -0.29
N LYS A 98 19.75 18.18 0.18
CA LYS A 98 20.45 17.63 1.35
C LYS A 98 20.61 18.68 2.45
N GLY A 99 20.44 18.25 3.69
CA GLY A 99 20.76 19.04 4.88
C GLY A 99 19.73 20.12 5.24
N TYR A 100 18.58 20.16 4.57
CA TYR A 100 17.55 21.13 4.89
C TYR A 100 16.80 20.71 6.17
N ARG A 101 16.60 21.69 7.06
CA ARG A 101 15.72 21.55 8.21
C ARG A 101 14.25 21.66 7.78
N ASP A 102 13.34 21.09 8.56
CA ASP A 102 11.90 21.13 8.29
C ASP A 102 11.41 22.55 8.01
N SER A 103 11.79 23.52 8.86
CA SER A 103 11.42 24.93 8.70
C SER A 103 11.79 25.51 7.33
N ARG A 104 12.94 25.11 6.77
CA ARG A 104 13.42 25.58 5.47
C ARG A 104 12.63 24.96 4.32
N ILE A 105 12.31 23.67 4.42
CA ILE A 105 11.48 22.96 3.43
C ILE A 105 10.08 23.59 3.40
N ILE A 106 9.49 23.82 4.58
CA ILE A 106 8.18 24.45 4.73
C ILE A 106 8.18 25.86 4.13
N GLU A 107 9.19 26.68 4.43
CA GLU A 107 9.33 28.02 3.86
C GLU A 107 9.36 27.98 2.32
N ILE A 108 10.17 27.09 1.74
CA ILE A 108 10.32 26.96 0.29
C ILE A 108 9.01 26.51 -0.36
N LEU A 109 8.36 25.46 0.14
CA LEU A 109 7.11 24.96 -0.42
C LEU A 109 5.95 25.95 -0.25
N ASN A 110 5.98 26.77 0.81
CA ASN A 110 4.96 27.77 1.07
C ASN A 110 4.95 28.86 -0.02
N VAL A 111 6.13 29.29 -0.48
CA VAL A 111 6.25 30.33 -1.52
C VAL A 111 6.38 29.77 -2.93
N GLY A 112 6.96 28.58 -3.10
CA GLY A 112 7.26 27.97 -4.39
C GLY A 112 6.11 27.14 -4.95
N LYS A 113 5.23 27.77 -5.73
CA LYS A 113 4.09 27.08 -6.38
C LYS A 113 4.53 25.88 -7.23
N GLY A 114 5.57 26.03 -8.07
CA GLY A 114 6.02 24.93 -8.95
C GLY A 114 6.49 23.69 -8.18
N ALA A 115 7.30 23.88 -7.14
CA ALA A 115 7.74 22.77 -6.29
C ALA A 115 6.56 22.12 -5.56
N ARG A 116 5.63 22.93 -5.02
CA ARG A 116 4.44 22.43 -4.35
C ARG A 116 3.52 21.64 -5.28
N SER A 117 3.28 22.12 -6.50
CA SER A 117 2.47 21.41 -7.49
C SER A 117 3.11 20.08 -7.92
N GLU A 118 4.44 20.02 -8.11
CA GLU A 118 5.12 18.75 -8.42
C GLU A 118 5.06 17.78 -7.23
N PHE A 119 5.19 18.27 -5.99
CA PHE A 119 5.00 17.45 -4.80
C PHE A 119 3.59 16.87 -4.72
N VAL A 120 2.55 17.71 -4.87
CA VAL A 120 1.15 17.28 -4.88
C VAL A 120 0.89 16.25 -5.98
N LYS A 121 1.40 16.50 -7.20
CA LYS A 121 1.25 15.58 -8.33
C LYS A 121 1.77 14.17 -8.05
N ARG A 122 2.80 14.02 -7.21
CA ARG A 122 3.46 12.73 -6.95
C ARG A 122 2.98 12.06 -5.66
N ALA A 123 2.63 12.86 -4.65
CA ALA A 123 2.31 12.38 -3.31
C ALA A 123 0.80 12.27 -3.02
N ASP A 124 -0.08 12.56 -3.99
CA ASP A 124 -1.54 12.59 -3.83
C ASP A 124 -2.15 11.23 -3.44
N ALA A 125 -1.68 10.14 -4.02
CA ALA A 125 -2.13 8.79 -3.67
C ALA A 125 -1.77 8.43 -2.22
N LEU A 126 -0.52 8.65 -1.81
CA LEU A 126 -0.11 8.50 -0.41
C LEU A 126 -0.84 9.47 0.53
N PHE A 127 -1.14 10.69 0.09
CA PHE A 127 -1.95 11.60 0.91
C PHE A 127 -3.38 11.06 1.11
N LEU A 128 -3.99 10.52 0.05
CA LEU A 128 -5.30 9.88 0.12
C LEU A 128 -5.30 8.68 1.08
N HIS A 129 -4.25 7.87 1.08
CA HIS A 129 -4.05 6.79 2.05
C HIS A 129 -4.19 7.29 3.49
N GLU A 130 -3.45 8.34 3.85
CA GLU A 130 -3.51 8.91 5.20
C GLU A 130 -4.86 9.58 5.51
N LEU A 131 -5.51 10.17 4.50
CA LEU A 131 -6.86 10.68 4.65
C LEU A 131 -7.89 9.57 4.94
N VAL A 132 -7.68 8.36 4.41
CA VAL A 132 -8.53 7.21 4.76
C VAL A 132 -8.40 6.89 6.24
N HIS A 133 -7.20 6.94 6.83
CA HIS A 133 -7.06 6.78 8.28
C HIS A 133 -7.76 7.88 9.08
N ALA A 134 -7.74 9.12 8.59
CA ALA A 134 -8.55 10.20 9.18
C ALA A 134 -10.04 9.87 9.14
N LEU A 135 -10.57 9.49 7.96
CA LEU A 135 -11.97 9.11 7.80
C LEU A 135 -12.35 7.92 8.70
N GLN A 136 -11.51 6.89 8.77
CA GLN A 136 -11.72 5.73 9.64
C GLN A 136 -11.80 6.13 11.11
N SER A 137 -11.03 7.13 11.55
CA SER A 137 -11.12 7.61 12.92
C SER A 137 -12.45 8.29 13.25
N TYR A 138 -13.13 8.85 12.23
CA TYR A 138 -14.45 9.45 12.37
C TYR A 138 -15.58 8.43 12.19
N LEU A 139 -15.35 7.37 11.39
CA LEU A 139 -16.33 6.32 11.13
C LEU A 139 -16.34 5.26 12.22
N TYR A 140 -15.16 4.89 12.72
CA TYR A 140 -14.95 3.75 13.62
C TYR A 140 -14.25 4.16 14.92
N PRO A 141 -14.73 5.21 15.62
CA PRO A 141 -14.03 5.78 16.78
C PRO A 141 -13.82 4.77 17.92
N ARG A 142 -14.65 3.71 18.01
CA ARG A 142 -14.54 2.71 19.10
C ARG A 142 -13.40 1.71 18.87
N TYR A 143 -12.93 1.60 17.63
CA TYR A 143 -11.80 0.75 17.24
C TYR A 143 -10.46 1.50 17.27
N ARG A 144 -10.46 2.84 17.31
CA ARG A 144 -9.24 3.66 17.42
C ARG A 144 -9.03 4.06 18.89
N ALA A 145 -8.35 3.21 19.65
CA ALA A 145 -8.10 3.42 21.08
C ALA A 145 -7.00 4.46 21.37
N GLY A 146 -7.14 5.71 20.95
CA GLY A 146 -6.31 6.85 21.41
C GLY A 146 -4.79 6.81 21.12
N ASP A 147 -4.24 5.69 20.67
CA ASP A 147 -2.88 5.49 20.18
C ASP A 147 -2.86 4.47 19.03
N ALA A 148 -1.70 4.33 18.36
CA ALA A 148 -1.52 3.35 17.30
C ALA A 148 -1.61 1.90 17.82
N SER A 149 -1.39 1.68 19.11
CA SER A 149 -1.46 0.38 19.79
C SER A 149 -2.92 -0.04 20.03
N GLY A 150 -3.53 -0.61 18.99
CA GLY A 150 -4.92 -1.06 18.99
C GLY A 150 -5.66 -0.76 17.70
N SER A 151 -4.99 -0.21 16.69
CA SER A 151 -5.58 -0.05 15.36
C SER A 151 -5.72 -1.42 14.69
N PRO A 152 -6.92 -1.77 14.18
CA PRO A 152 -7.10 -2.96 13.37
C PRO A 152 -6.21 -2.95 12.13
N VAL A 153 -5.49 -4.04 11.87
CA VAL A 153 -4.68 -4.19 10.63
C VAL A 153 -5.55 -4.08 9.38
N GLU A 154 -6.81 -4.45 9.49
CA GLU A 154 -7.78 -4.36 8.42
C GLU A 154 -8.01 -2.91 7.96
N PHE A 155 -7.81 -1.92 8.82
CA PHE A 155 -7.89 -0.52 8.41
C PHE A 155 -6.81 -0.13 7.38
N GLU A 156 -5.68 -0.82 7.35
CA GLU A 156 -4.70 -0.68 6.28
C GLU A 156 -5.24 -1.21 4.95
N TYR A 157 -6.11 -2.23 4.95
CA TYR A 157 -6.72 -2.75 3.73
C TYR A 157 -7.58 -1.67 3.04
N GLU A 158 -8.49 -1.01 3.76
CA GLU A 158 -9.30 0.08 3.17
C GLU A 158 -8.42 1.24 2.67
N ALA A 159 -7.33 1.56 3.39
CA ALA A 159 -6.40 2.62 2.99
C ALA A 159 -5.66 2.27 1.69
N TYR A 160 -4.99 1.12 1.64
CA TYR A 160 -4.27 0.67 0.44
C TYR A 160 -5.23 0.42 -0.74
N PHE A 161 -6.39 -0.20 -0.51
CA PHE A 161 -7.34 -0.46 -1.60
C PHE A 161 -7.89 0.84 -2.19
N THR A 162 -8.17 1.85 -1.36
CA THR A 162 -8.61 3.16 -1.83
C THR A 162 -7.50 3.91 -2.56
N GLU A 163 -6.27 3.86 -2.03
CA GLU A 163 -5.08 4.42 -2.66
C GLU A 163 -4.86 3.81 -4.06
N ASP A 164 -4.87 2.49 -4.17
CA ASP A 164 -4.57 1.77 -5.41
C ASP A 164 -5.66 1.95 -6.46
N LEU A 165 -6.95 1.98 -6.07
CA LEU A 165 -8.06 2.33 -6.96
C LEU A 165 -7.88 3.74 -7.53
N TYR A 166 -7.55 4.72 -6.69
CA TYR A 166 -7.27 6.08 -7.12
C TYR A 166 -6.02 6.16 -8.02
N PHE A 167 -4.96 5.44 -7.66
CA PHE A 167 -3.71 5.43 -8.42
C PHE A 167 -3.90 4.80 -9.80
N HIS A 168 -4.76 3.78 -9.92
CA HIS A 168 -5.17 3.25 -11.22
C HIS A 168 -5.85 4.30 -12.09
N GLU A 169 -6.86 5.00 -11.56
CA GLU A 169 -7.53 6.09 -12.29
C GLU A 169 -6.51 7.15 -12.75
N LYS A 170 -5.52 7.46 -11.90
CA LYS A 170 -4.41 8.36 -12.24
C LYS A 170 -3.52 7.85 -13.35
N LEU A 171 -3.14 6.58 -13.34
CA LEU A 171 -2.34 5.98 -14.41
C LEU A 171 -3.13 5.83 -15.71
N ALA A 172 -4.43 5.59 -15.64
CA ALA A 172 -5.29 5.55 -16.81
C ALA A 172 -5.40 6.93 -17.51
N ASP A 173 -5.49 8.01 -16.72
CA ASP A 173 -5.51 9.39 -17.23
C ASP A 173 -4.12 9.89 -17.68
N SER A 174 -3.04 9.28 -17.20
CA SER A 174 -1.66 9.72 -17.43
C SER A 174 -0.72 8.52 -17.60
N PRO A 175 -0.89 7.72 -18.67
CA PRO A 175 -0.13 6.48 -18.89
C PRO A 175 1.38 6.72 -19.03
N GLU A 176 1.79 7.94 -19.42
CA GLU A 176 3.18 8.34 -19.46
C GLU A 176 3.88 8.26 -18.10
N LEU A 177 3.14 8.39 -16.99
CA LEU A 177 3.72 8.27 -15.65
C LEU A 177 4.29 6.86 -15.41
N LEU A 178 3.54 5.83 -15.82
CA LEU A 178 3.98 4.44 -15.73
C LEU A 178 5.11 4.18 -16.73
N ALA A 179 4.97 4.64 -17.98
CA ALA A 179 5.99 4.44 -19.01
C ALA A 179 7.33 5.08 -18.63
N ASP A 180 7.32 6.31 -18.11
CA ASP A 180 8.53 6.99 -17.62
C ASP A 180 9.15 6.23 -16.45
N PHE A 181 8.34 5.80 -15.47
CA PHE A 181 8.83 5.05 -14.32
C PHE A 181 9.53 3.74 -14.75
N LEU A 182 8.92 2.98 -15.65
CA LEU A 182 9.48 1.74 -16.19
C LEU A 182 10.75 1.99 -17.02
N ALA A 183 10.81 3.12 -17.73
CA ALA A 183 12.02 3.56 -18.44
C ALA A 183 13.12 4.10 -17.51
N GLY A 184 12.91 4.10 -16.18
CA GLY A 184 13.84 4.64 -15.20
C GLY A 184 13.87 6.18 -15.15
N LYS A 185 12.91 6.85 -15.79
CA LYS A 185 12.76 8.31 -15.79
C LYS A 185 11.79 8.72 -14.69
N GLY A 186 12.20 9.65 -13.82
CA GLY A 186 11.30 10.14 -12.76
C GLY A 186 10.99 9.09 -11.69
N GLN A 187 11.94 8.21 -11.37
CA GLN A 187 11.87 7.32 -10.20
C GLN A 187 11.93 8.16 -8.93
N ASP A 188 10.76 8.45 -8.38
CA ASP A 188 10.60 9.20 -7.14
C ASP A 188 9.97 8.33 -6.04
N VAL A 189 10.19 8.73 -4.79
CA VAL A 189 9.82 7.91 -3.62
C VAL A 189 8.31 7.70 -3.50
N TYR A 190 7.49 8.65 -3.96
CA TYR A 190 6.04 8.60 -3.81
C TYR A 190 5.42 7.75 -4.92
N THR A 191 5.84 7.94 -6.16
CA THR A 191 5.40 7.10 -7.28
C THR A 191 5.84 5.64 -7.05
N ALA A 192 7.06 5.40 -6.56
CA ALA A 192 7.54 4.05 -6.26
C ALA A 192 6.72 3.38 -5.14
N HIS A 193 6.28 4.14 -4.14
CA HIS A 193 5.44 3.63 -3.06
C HIS A 193 4.09 3.15 -3.58
N SER A 194 3.33 4.02 -4.25
CA SER A 194 1.99 3.67 -4.74
C SER A 194 2.02 2.63 -5.86
N LEU A 195 3.07 2.62 -6.70
CA LEU A 195 3.19 1.60 -7.75
C LEU A 195 3.41 0.20 -7.19
N ALA A 196 4.12 0.07 -6.06
CA ALA A 196 4.37 -1.23 -5.45
C ALA A 196 3.06 -1.87 -4.94
N GLY A 197 2.23 -1.11 -4.22
CA GLY A 197 0.91 -1.57 -3.78
C GLY A 197 -0.01 -1.92 -4.96
N TYR A 198 -0.07 -1.00 -5.93
CA TYR A 198 -0.89 -1.16 -7.12
C TYR A 198 -0.58 -2.44 -7.91
N ILE A 199 0.70 -2.79 -8.12
CA ILE A 199 1.07 -4.02 -8.83
C ILE A 199 0.61 -5.26 -8.05
N GLU A 200 0.89 -5.31 -6.75
CA GLU A 200 0.52 -6.46 -5.90
C GLU A 200 -1.01 -6.66 -5.85
N LEU A 201 -1.78 -5.58 -5.65
CA LEU A 201 -3.25 -5.64 -5.64
C LEU A 201 -3.82 -6.06 -7.00
N SER A 202 -3.21 -5.61 -8.10
CA SER A 202 -3.64 -5.94 -9.46
C SER A 202 -3.49 -7.42 -9.74
N LEU A 203 -2.40 -8.04 -9.27
CA LEU A 203 -2.11 -9.45 -9.43
C LEU A 203 -3.02 -10.29 -8.52
N ASP A 204 -2.96 -10.10 -7.21
CA ASP A 204 -3.62 -10.99 -6.26
C ASP A 204 -4.00 -10.27 -4.96
N ALA A 205 -5.29 -9.97 -4.79
CA ALA A 205 -5.77 -9.26 -3.61
C ALA A 205 -5.64 -10.08 -2.31
N ASP A 206 -5.75 -11.41 -2.36
CA ASP A 206 -5.61 -12.24 -1.16
C ASP A 206 -4.15 -12.28 -0.71
N ARG A 207 -3.23 -12.45 -1.66
CA ARG A 207 -1.78 -12.34 -1.40
C ARG A 207 -1.42 -10.96 -0.88
N TYR A 208 -1.98 -9.90 -1.47
CA TYR A 208 -1.71 -8.54 -1.04
C TYR A 208 -2.26 -8.23 0.35
N ARG A 209 -3.46 -8.74 0.69
CA ARG A 209 -3.99 -8.67 2.05
C ARG A 209 -3.07 -9.35 3.05
N GLU A 210 -2.60 -10.56 2.75
CA GLU A 210 -1.67 -11.29 3.62
C GLU A 210 -0.32 -10.58 3.72
N TYR A 211 0.14 -9.95 2.63
CA TYR A 211 1.33 -9.10 2.64
C TYR A 211 1.17 -7.97 3.66
N ILE A 212 0.09 -7.18 3.56
CA ILE A 212 -0.22 -6.10 4.51
C ILE A 212 -0.30 -6.68 5.94
N ARG A 213 -1.08 -7.74 6.15
CA ARG A 213 -1.23 -8.41 7.45
C ARG A 213 0.12 -8.76 8.07
N SER A 214 0.98 -9.43 7.31
CA SER A 214 2.28 -9.89 7.76
C SER A 214 3.23 -8.73 8.10
N ARG A 215 3.16 -7.63 7.35
CA ARG A 215 3.99 -6.43 7.55
C ARG A 215 3.65 -5.72 8.86
N TYR A 216 2.36 -5.59 9.18
CA TYR A 216 1.90 -4.82 10.33
C TYR A 216 1.79 -5.63 11.63
N LEU A 217 1.56 -6.96 11.55
CA LEU A 217 1.45 -7.81 12.74
C LEU A 217 2.79 -8.40 13.21
N ARG A 218 3.76 -8.62 12.32
CA ARG A 218 5.06 -9.20 12.71
C ARG A 218 6.00 -8.20 13.36
N ASP A 219 5.81 -6.92 13.10
CA ASP A 219 6.54 -5.85 13.76
C ASP A 219 5.76 -5.47 15.03
N GLU A 220 5.92 -6.23 16.11
CA GLU A 220 5.26 -6.00 17.43
C GLU A 220 5.42 -4.54 17.91
N ALA A 221 6.43 -3.82 17.42
CA ALA A 221 6.67 -2.40 17.66
C ALA A 221 5.61 -1.45 17.08
N MET A 222 4.75 -1.91 16.16
CA MET A 222 3.73 -1.10 15.50
C MET A 222 2.37 -1.14 16.23
N GLY A 223 2.15 -2.11 17.12
CA GLY A 223 0.98 -2.16 18.01
C GLY A 223 -0.36 -2.51 17.34
N TYR A 224 -0.37 -3.03 16.12
CA TYR A 224 -1.59 -3.42 15.43
C TYR A 224 -2.23 -4.68 16.03
N THR A 225 -3.55 -4.77 15.95
CA THR A 225 -4.34 -5.96 16.34
C THR A 225 -5.25 -6.37 15.20
N GLU A 226 -5.83 -7.58 15.25
CA GLU A 226 -6.93 -7.95 14.35
C GLU A 226 -8.22 -7.24 14.76
N LEU A 227 -9.11 -6.96 13.80
CA LEU A 227 -10.42 -6.34 14.04
C LEU A 227 -11.31 -7.19 14.95
N GLU A 228 -11.22 -8.52 14.83
CA GLU A 228 -11.94 -9.44 15.71
C GLU A 228 -11.51 -9.25 17.18
N GLU A 229 -10.21 -9.15 17.42
CA GLU A 229 -9.63 -8.94 18.74
C GLU A 229 -9.96 -7.54 19.27
N ALA A 230 -9.84 -6.51 18.43
CA ALA A 230 -10.25 -5.15 18.77
C ALA A 230 -11.74 -5.09 19.13
N GLY A 231 -12.58 -5.82 18.39
CA GLY A 231 -14.01 -5.96 18.67
C GLY A 231 -14.29 -6.72 19.96
N ARG A 232 -13.50 -7.75 20.28
CA ARG A 232 -13.57 -8.46 21.56
C ARG A 232 -13.22 -7.54 22.72
N LEU A 233 -12.16 -6.75 22.60
CA LEU A 233 -11.73 -5.76 23.60
C LEU A 233 -12.77 -4.64 23.79
N ALA A 234 -13.37 -4.16 22.70
CA ALA A 234 -14.47 -3.19 22.76
C ALA A 234 -15.70 -3.77 23.50
N ARG A 235 -16.12 -4.99 23.17
CA ARG A 235 -17.21 -5.69 23.87
C ARG A 235 -16.89 -5.96 25.34
N ALA A 236 -15.65 -6.32 25.66
CA ALA A 236 -15.21 -6.53 27.04
C ALA A 236 -15.29 -5.23 27.85
N ARG A 237 -14.79 -4.10 27.31
CA ARG A 237 -14.90 -2.77 27.95
C ARG A 237 -16.37 -2.39 28.21
N ALA A 238 -17.26 -2.62 27.24
CA ALA A 238 -18.69 -2.38 27.42
C ALA A 238 -19.30 -3.31 28.51
N ALA A 239 -18.85 -4.57 28.57
CA ALA A 239 -19.30 -5.52 29.60
C ALA A 239 -18.78 -5.18 31.00
N ASP A 240 -17.55 -4.66 31.12
CA ASP A 240 -16.98 -4.19 32.38
C ASP A 240 -17.71 -2.93 32.88
N GLY A 241 -17.99 -2.00 31.97
CA GLY A 241 -18.85 -0.84 32.25
C GLY A 241 -20.23 -1.25 32.76
N ARG A 242 -20.81 -2.29 32.16
CA ARG A 242 -22.08 -2.90 32.62
C ARG A 242 -21.98 -3.48 34.03
N ILE A 243 -20.90 -4.21 34.36
CA ILE A 243 -20.67 -4.78 35.70
C ILE A 243 -20.50 -3.66 36.73
N ALA A 244 -19.72 -2.63 36.41
CA ALA A 244 -19.55 -1.47 37.26
C ALA A 244 -20.88 -0.74 37.50
N ALA A 245 -21.70 -0.56 36.47
CA ALA A 245 -23.03 0.04 36.57
C ALA A 245 -23.98 -0.76 37.48
N TYR A 246 -23.99 -2.09 37.37
CA TYR A 246 -24.76 -2.95 38.28
C TYR A 246 -24.25 -2.87 39.72
N ALA A 247 -22.94 -2.74 39.91
CA ALA A 247 -22.33 -2.62 41.23
C ALA A 247 -22.60 -1.26 41.90
N THR A 248 -22.75 -0.19 41.12
CA THR A 248 -23.02 1.17 41.62
C THR A 248 -24.50 1.52 41.68
N GLY A 249 -25.38 0.71 41.08
CA GLY A 249 -26.82 0.99 40.98
C GLY A 249 -27.17 2.10 39.98
N ASP A 250 -26.23 2.47 39.11
CA ASP A 250 -26.41 3.52 38.11
C ASP A 250 -26.95 2.94 36.80
N SER A 251 -28.27 3.01 36.62
CA SER A 251 -28.93 2.56 35.38
C SER A 251 -28.48 3.34 34.15
N SER A 252 -28.03 4.59 34.32
CA SER A 252 -27.57 5.42 33.19
C SER A 252 -26.23 4.93 32.63
N ALA A 253 -25.33 4.45 33.50
CA ALA A 253 -24.09 3.81 33.08
C ALA A 253 -24.33 2.47 32.37
N TYR A 254 -25.37 1.73 32.75
CA TYR A 254 -25.78 0.50 32.09
C TYR A 254 -26.29 0.76 30.66
N ASP A 255 -27.18 1.74 30.50
CA ASP A 255 -27.73 2.10 29.20
C ASP A 255 -26.64 2.64 28.26
N ALA A 256 -25.70 3.45 28.78
CA ALA A 256 -24.54 3.92 28.04
C ALA A 256 -23.66 2.77 27.52
N GLY A 257 -23.37 1.75 28.35
CA GLY A 257 -22.59 0.58 27.93
C GLY A 257 -23.30 -0.25 26.86
N LYS A 258 -24.64 -0.33 26.88
CA LYS A 258 -25.43 -1.01 25.85
C LYS A 258 -25.39 -0.25 24.52
N GLU A 259 -25.53 1.06 24.56
CA GLU A 259 -25.42 1.93 23.38
C GLU A 259 -24.02 1.84 22.75
N GLU A 260 -22.97 1.81 23.59
CA GLU A 260 -21.58 1.68 23.12
C GLU A 260 -21.35 0.35 22.39
N ALA A 261 -21.82 -0.77 22.95
CA ALA A 261 -21.70 -2.08 22.32
C ALA A 261 -22.48 -2.18 21.00
N ALA A 262 -23.72 -1.65 20.95
CA ALA A 262 -24.52 -1.65 19.74
C ALA A 262 -23.88 -0.83 18.62
N ALA A 263 -23.29 0.31 18.97
CA ALA A 263 -22.60 1.15 18.01
C ALA A 263 -21.27 0.55 17.53
N ALA A 264 -20.51 -0.16 18.37
CA ALA A 264 -19.33 -0.91 17.94
C ALA A 264 -19.69 -2.01 16.91
N GLU A 265 -20.80 -2.73 17.12
CA GLU A 265 -21.25 -3.74 16.16
C GLU A 265 -21.70 -3.10 14.83
N ALA A 266 -22.36 -1.94 14.88
CA ALA A 266 -22.72 -1.19 13.68
C ALA A 266 -21.49 -0.69 12.90
N GLU A 267 -20.46 -0.22 13.62
CA GLU A 267 -19.16 0.16 13.03
C GLU A 267 -18.51 -1.02 12.32
N ARG A 268 -18.47 -2.20 12.96
CA ARG A 268 -17.96 -3.43 12.34
C ARG A 268 -18.74 -3.82 11.10
N ALA A 269 -20.07 -3.87 11.17
CA ALA A 269 -20.91 -4.24 10.04
C ALA A 269 -20.71 -3.29 8.85
N ALA A 270 -20.53 -1.99 9.11
CA ALA A 270 -20.22 -1.02 8.07
C ALA A 270 -18.85 -1.26 7.42
N TYR A 271 -17.84 -1.66 8.21
CA TYR A 271 -16.53 -2.03 7.69
C TYR A 271 -16.56 -3.34 6.88
N ASP A 272 -17.24 -4.37 7.38
CA ASP A 272 -17.41 -5.64 6.68
C ASP A 272 -18.12 -5.44 5.33
N SER A 273 -19.14 -4.57 5.29
CA SER A 273 -19.82 -4.19 4.05
C SER A 273 -18.91 -3.47 3.05
N PHE A 274 -17.95 -2.66 3.52
CA PHE A 274 -16.94 -2.07 2.64
C PHE A 274 -16.04 -3.15 2.00
N LEU A 275 -15.55 -4.11 2.80
CA LEU A 275 -14.73 -5.21 2.27
C LEU A 275 -15.51 -6.05 1.27
N GLU A 276 -16.76 -6.40 1.60
CA GLU A 276 -17.64 -7.14 0.69
C GLU A 276 -17.84 -6.40 -0.64
N ASP A 277 -18.18 -5.11 -0.61
CA ASP A 277 -18.32 -4.28 -1.82
C ASP A 277 -17.01 -4.23 -2.63
N PHE A 278 -15.87 -4.08 -1.95
CA PHE A 278 -14.57 -4.05 -2.62
C PHE A 278 -14.32 -5.35 -3.39
N TYR A 279 -14.38 -6.50 -2.72
CA TYR A 279 -14.04 -7.79 -3.33
C TYR A 279 -15.05 -8.25 -4.37
N THR A 280 -16.34 -7.99 -4.14
CA THR A 280 -17.42 -8.48 -5.03
C THR A 280 -17.69 -7.55 -6.20
N SER A 281 -17.62 -6.24 -5.99
CA SER A 281 -18.05 -5.25 -6.98
C SER A 281 -16.90 -4.49 -7.64
N ARG A 282 -15.84 -4.12 -6.89
CA ARG A 282 -14.80 -3.19 -7.39
C ARG A 282 -13.54 -3.89 -7.91
N TRP A 283 -13.02 -4.84 -7.15
CA TRP A 283 -11.74 -5.50 -7.45
C TRP A 283 -11.75 -6.27 -8.78
N PRO A 284 -12.82 -7.00 -9.17
CA PRO A 284 -12.79 -7.77 -10.42
C PRO A 284 -12.58 -6.88 -11.66
N SER A 285 -13.28 -5.74 -11.76
CA SER A 285 -13.11 -4.81 -12.88
C SER A 285 -11.77 -4.08 -12.79
N PHE A 286 -11.41 -3.58 -11.60
CA PHE A 286 -10.13 -2.93 -11.35
C PHE A 286 -8.95 -3.82 -11.76
N SER A 287 -8.90 -5.07 -11.28
CA SER A 287 -7.78 -5.98 -11.53
C SER A 287 -7.64 -6.25 -13.03
N ALA A 288 -8.75 -6.47 -13.74
CA ALA A 288 -8.71 -6.69 -15.18
C ALA A 288 -8.15 -5.48 -15.95
N GLU A 289 -8.62 -4.27 -15.63
CA GLU A 289 -8.17 -3.02 -16.25
C GLU A 289 -6.72 -2.71 -15.91
N ALA A 290 -6.35 -2.90 -14.64
CA ALA A 290 -5.01 -2.64 -14.13
C ALA A 290 -3.95 -3.59 -14.72
N LEU A 291 -4.25 -4.89 -14.80
CA LEU A 291 -3.36 -5.88 -15.42
C LEU A 291 -3.17 -5.59 -16.91
N LEU A 292 -4.22 -5.17 -17.62
CA LEU A 292 -4.09 -4.78 -19.03
C LEU A 292 -3.21 -3.54 -19.20
N LEU A 293 -3.39 -2.52 -18.36
CA LEU A 293 -2.59 -1.29 -18.39
C LEU A 293 -1.12 -1.56 -18.08
N LEU A 294 -0.85 -2.26 -16.97
CA LEU A 294 0.50 -2.66 -16.54
C LEU A 294 1.18 -3.51 -17.60
N GLY A 295 0.48 -4.54 -18.07
CA GLY A 295 1.01 -5.48 -19.05
C GLY A 295 1.31 -4.85 -20.40
N SER A 296 0.41 -3.99 -20.90
CA SER A 296 0.61 -3.27 -22.17
C SER A 296 1.78 -2.28 -22.08
N THR A 297 1.83 -1.49 -21.00
CA THR A 297 2.90 -0.50 -20.81
C THR A 297 4.25 -1.17 -20.57
N GLY A 298 4.28 -2.28 -19.82
CA GLY A 298 5.47 -3.11 -19.63
C GLY A 298 5.99 -3.66 -20.96
N LEU A 299 5.09 -4.15 -21.82
CA LEU A 299 5.47 -4.66 -23.14
C LEU A 299 6.11 -3.56 -24.00
N GLU A 300 5.53 -2.37 -24.04
CA GLU A 300 6.05 -1.22 -24.78
C GLU A 300 7.40 -0.72 -24.22
N ALA A 301 7.57 -0.75 -22.89
CA ALA A 301 8.80 -0.35 -22.22
C ALA A 301 9.92 -1.40 -22.29
N GLY A 302 9.61 -2.63 -22.73
CA GLY A 302 10.55 -3.76 -22.72
C GLY A 302 10.76 -4.39 -21.34
N ASP A 303 9.90 -4.09 -20.37
CA ASP A 303 9.82 -4.82 -19.10
C ASP A 303 9.01 -6.10 -19.31
N TYR A 304 9.66 -7.09 -19.90
CA TYR A 304 9.02 -8.35 -20.26
C TYR A 304 8.55 -9.15 -19.06
N LYS A 305 9.16 -8.99 -17.88
CA LYS A 305 8.72 -9.70 -16.67
C LYS A 305 7.32 -9.20 -16.28
N LEU A 306 7.17 -7.88 -16.13
CA LEU A 306 5.88 -7.27 -15.82
C LEU A 306 4.84 -7.56 -16.91
N ALA A 307 5.23 -7.47 -18.18
CA ALA A 307 4.35 -7.75 -19.30
C ALA A 307 3.80 -9.19 -19.28
N LEU A 308 4.66 -10.17 -19.05
CA LEU A 308 4.29 -11.59 -18.99
C LEU A 308 3.37 -11.87 -17.80
N ASP A 309 3.77 -11.42 -16.60
CA ASP A 309 3.02 -11.65 -15.36
C ASP A 309 1.60 -11.06 -15.48
N CYS A 310 1.48 -9.81 -15.93
CA CYS A 310 0.20 -9.12 -15.99
C CYS A 310 -0.71 -9.58 -17.14
N LEU A 311 -0.18 -9.71 -18.37
CA LEU A 311 -1.01 -10.06 -19.54
C LEU A 311 -1.51 -11.51 -19.47
N ALA A 312 -0.67 -12.44 -18.97
CA ALA A 312 -1.10 -13.83 -18.82
C ALA A 312 -2.20 -13.96 -17.77
N GLN A 313 -2.08 -13.23 -16.66
CA GLN A 313 -3.11 -13.25 -15.61
C GLN A 313 -4.41 -12.58 -16.05
N ALA A 314 -4.33 -11.46 -16.78
CA ALA A 314 -5.52 -10.84 -17.37
C ALA A 314 -6.23 -11.81 -18.34
N GLU A 315 -5.47 -12.55 -19.15
CA GLU A 315 -6.04 -13.49 -20.11
C GLU A 315 -6.69 -14.71 -19.42
N GLU A 316 -6.07 -15.24 -18.37
CA GLU A 316 -6.61 -16.34 -17.55
C GLU A 316 -7.95 -15.97 -16.89
N LYS A 317 -8.13 -14.69 -16.52
CA LYS A 317 -9.38 -14.18 -15.92
C LYS A 317 -10.51 -13.95 -16.93
N LEU A 318 -10.27 -14.09 -18.24
CA LEU A 318 -11.34 -13.96 -19.24
C LEU A 318 -12.40 -15.06 -19.07
N PRO A 319 -13.70 -14.74 -19.24
CA PRO A 319 -14.73 -15.76 -19.30
C PRO A 319 -14.41 -16.83 -20.36
N PRO A 320 -14.66 -18.12 -20.08
CA PRO A 320 -14.45 -19.18 -21.06
C PRO A 320 -15.16 -18.89 -22.38
N GLY A 321 -14.41 -18.87 -23.48
CA GLY A 321 -14.95 -18.63 -24.82
C GLY A 321 -15.26 -17.17 -25.16
N GLU A 322 -14.80 -16.19 -24.36
CA GLU A 322 -14.96 -14.76 -24.64
C GLU A 322 -14.34 -14.36 -26.01
N LYS A 323 -15.10 -13.67 -26.87
CA LYS A 323 -14.72 -13.34 -28.27
C LYS A 323 -14.75 -11.84 -28.60
N SER A 324 -14.95 -10.97 -27.61
CA SER A 324 -14.91 -9.52 -27.79
C SER A 324 -13.60 -9.04 -28.44
N ALA A 325 -13.65 -7.84 -29.02
CA ALA A 325 -12.45 -7.19 -29.57
C ALA A 325 -11.36 -7.03 -28.49
N ALA A 326 -11.76 -6.61 -27.28
CA ALA A 326 -10.85 -6.47 -26.14
C ALA A 326 -10.17 -7.79 -25.76
N ALA A 327 -10.92 -8.90 -25.69
CA ALA A 327 -10.33 -10.20 -25.41
C ALA A 327 -9.38 -10.67 -26.53
N ARG A 328 -9.67 -10.38 -27.80
CA ARG A 328 -8.74 -10.66 -28.90
C ARG A 328 -7.48 -9.82 -28.83
N GLU A 329 -7.59 -8.55 -28.48
CA GLU A 329 -6.45 -7.66 -28.29
C GLU A 329 -5.56 -8.15 -27.14
N LEU A 330 -6.14 -8.50 -25.99
CA LEU A 330 -5.43 -9.03 -24.85
C LEU A 330 -4.64 -10.30 -25.20
N ARG A 331 -5.29 -11.28 -25.85
CA ARG A 331 -4.61 -12.51 -26.32
C ARG A 331 -3.48 -12.21 -27.30
N THR A 332 -3.65 -11.20 -28.14
CA THR A 332 -2.62 -10.77 -29.09
C THR A 332 -1.43 -10.17 -28.35
N LYS A 333 -1.67 -9.26 -27.39
CA LYS A 333 -0.61 -8.68 -26.56
C LYS A 333 0.10 -9.74 -25.73
N GLY A 334 -0.63 -10.69 -25.12
CA GLY A 334 -0.05 -11.81 -24.38
C GLY A 334 0.84 -12.70 -25.25
N ALA A 335 0.41 -13.02 -26.47
CA ALA A 335 1.23 -13.75 -27.44
C ALA A 335 2.48 -12.95 -27.85
N LEU A 336 2.34 -11.63 -28.08
CA LEU A 336 3.47 -10.76 -28.39
C LEU A 336 4.48 -10.69 -27.23
N ALA A 337 4.01 -10.60 -25.99
CA ALA A 337 4.90 -10.60 -24.81
C ALA A 337 5.74 -11.88 -24.73
N ILE A 338 5.13 -13.06 -24.94
CA ILE A 338 5.85 -14.34 -25.00
C ILE A 338 6.89 -14.34 -26.12
N LEU A 339 6.51 -13.92 -27.33
CA LEU A 339 7.41 -13.92 -28.49
C LEU A 339 8.58 -12.94 -28.31
N GLN A 340 8.29 -11.72 -27.83
CA GLN A 340 9.30 -10.68 -27.62
C GLN A 340 10.21 -11.00 -26.44
N ALA A 341 9.69 -11.54 -25.33
CA ALA A 341 10.51 -12.00 -24.22
C ALA A 341 11.46 -13.13 -24.66
N ALA A 342 10.95 -14.10 -25.44
CA ALA A 342 11.77 -15.16 -26.00
C ALA A 342 12.88 -14.62 -26.93
N ALA A 343 12.56 -13.65 -27.80
CA ALA A 343 13.55 -12.98 -28.63
C ALA A 343 14.59 -12.21 -27.79
N HIS A 344 14.15 -11.47 -26.77
CA HIS A 344 15.03 -10.74 -25.86
C HIS A 344 16.02 -11.67 -25.15
N ILE A 345 15.56 -12.83 -24.67
CA ILE A 345 16.42 -13.84 -24.05
C ILE A 345 17.47 -14.36 -25.04
N ARG A 346 17.10 -14.62 -26.31
CA ARG A 346 18.06 -15.06 -27.34
C ARG A 346 19.14 -14.01 -27.59
N ASP A 347 18.75 -12.75 -27.70
CA ASP A 347 19.65 -11.67 -28.10
C ASP A 347 20.51 -11.15 -26.94
N ARG A 348 19.97 -11.16 -25.71
CA ARG A 348 20.55 -10.49 -24.55
C ARG A 348 20.80 -11.39 -23.35
N GLY A 349 20.22 -12.59 -23.30
CA GLY A 349 20.22 -13.46 -22.13
C GLY A 349 21.61 -13.81 -21.60
N GLU A 350 22.61 -13.96 -22.48
CA GLU A 350 23.99 -14.22 -22.05
C GLU A 350 24.61 -13.09 -21.22
N LYS A 351 24.15 -11.85 -21.41
CA LYS A 351 24.64 -10.65 -20.73
C LYS A 351 23.81 -10.28 -19.51
N MET A 352 22.66 -10.91 -19.31
CA MET A 352 21.78 -10.63 -18.17
C MET A 352 22.35 -11.21 -16.87
N PRO A 353 22.15 -10.52 -15.73
CA PRO A 353 22.42 -11.12 -14.43
C PRO A 353 21.64 -12.44 -14.27
N ALA A 354 22.28 -13.46 -13.70
CA ALA A 354 21.70 -14.80 -13.62
C ALA A 354 20.36 -14.84 -12.87
N GLY A 355 20.19 -13.97 -11.86
CA GLY A 355 18.92 -13.84 -11.14
C GLY A 355 17.80 -13.28 -12.02
N ASP A 356 18.06 -12.18 -12.71
CA ASP A 356 17.09 -11.52 -13.58
C ASP A 356 16.68 -12.42 -14.75
N LEU A 357 17.66 -13.12 -15.35
CA LEU A 357 17.38 -14.10 -16.41
C LEU A 357 16.52 -15.27 -15.89
N ALA A 358 16.79 -15.77 -14.68
CA ALA A 358 15.98 -16.85 -14.09
C ALA A 358 14.56 -16.38 -13.77
N LEU A 359 14.39 -15.16 -13.24
CA LEU A 359 13.06 -14.60 -13.01
C LEU A 359 12.30 -14.38 -14.31
N LEU A 360 12.95 -13.90 -15.38
CA LEU A 360 12.32 -13.75 -16.69
C LEU A 360 11.91 -15.09 -17.29
N PHE A 361 12.74 -16.15 -17.13
CA PHE A 361 12.36 -17.50 -17.54
C PHE A 361 11.15 -18.03 -16.76
N ARG A 362 11.11 -17.81 -15.44
CA ARG A 362 9.97 -18.18 -14.59
C ARG A 362 8.69 -17.51 -15.08
N SER A 363 8.70 -16.19 -15.28
CA SER A 363 7.55 -15.45 -15.82
C SER A 363 7.13 -15.95 -17.19
N LEU A 364 8.08 -16.30 -18.08
CA LEU A 364 7.77 -16.86 -19.41
C LEU A 364 7.10 -18.23 -19.30
N GLU A 365 7.58 -19.10 -18.42
CA GLU A 365 6.98 -20.42 -18.18
C GLU A 365 5.58 -20.32 -17.59
N GLU A 366 5.40 -19.48 -16.57
CA GLU A 366 4.10 -19.26 -15.94
C GLU A 366 3.11 -18.65 -16.93
N ALA A 367 3.53 -17.67 -17.73
CA ALA A 367 2.69 -17.07 -18.77
C ALA A 367 2.28 -18.08 -19.86
N SER A 368 3.23 -18.89 -20.33
CA SER A 368 2.95 -20.00 -21.26
C SER A 368 1.93 -20.98 -20.67
N ALA A 369 2.13 -21.41 -19.42
CA ALA A 369 1.24 -22.35 -18.75
C ALA A 369 -0.18 -21.79 -18.56
N ARG A 370 -0.31 -20.59 -17.98
CA ARG A 370 -1.61 -19.93 -17.72
C ARG A 370 -2.43 -19.73 -18.99
N THR A 371 -1.76 -19.45 -20.10
CA THR A 371 -2.43 -19.16 -21.37
C THR A 371 -2.54 -20.36 -22.32
N GLY A 372 -2.09 -21.55 -21.88
CA GLY A 372 -2.09 -22.75 -22.70
C GLY A 372 -1.18 -22.68 -23.94
N ARG A 373 -0.21 -21.76 -23.96
CA ARG A 373 0.75 -21.59 -25.05
C ARG A 373 2.02 -22.39 -24.76
N PRO A 374 2.65 -23.01 -25.77
CA PRO A 374 3.87 -23.78 -25.54
C PRO A 374 5.01 -22.86 -25.11
N PHE A 375 5.82 -23.34 -24.16
CA PHE A 375 7.12 -22.73 -23.87
C PHE A 375 8.05 -22.86 -25.08
N PRO A 376 8.86 -21.84 -25.43
CA PRO A 376 9.80 -21.94 -26.56
C PRO A 376 10.85 -23.04 -26.35
N ALA A 377 10.71 -24.15 -27.09
CA ALA A 377 11.48 -25.36 -26.85
C ALA A 377 13.00 -25.16 -26.97
N ASP A 378 13.44 -24.28 -27.88
CA ASP A 378 14.83 -23.89 -28.10
C ASP A 378 15.48 -23.24 -26.88
N LEU A 379 14.68 -22.64 -25.98
CA LEU A 379 15.16 -22.01 -24.75
C LEU A 379 15.30 -22.98 -23.57
N SER A 380 14.88 -24.24 -23.70
CA SER A 380 14.83 -25.19 -22.58
C SER A 380 16.20 -25.41 -21.90
N ALA A 381 17.27 -25.47 -22.69
CA ALA A 381 18.64 -25.63 -22.18
C ALA A 381 19.12 -24.36 -21.47
N ALA A 382 18.85 -23.19 -22.05
CA ALA A 382 19.19 -21.89 -21.47
C ALA A 382 18.46 -21.66 -20.13
N ARG A 383 17.17 -22.02 -20.07
CA ARG A 383 16.36 -22.03 -18.84
C ARG A 383 17.02 -22.86 -17.74
N ARG A 384 17.33 -24.14 -18.03
CA ARG A 384 17.97 -25.04 -17.06
C ARG A 384 19.27 -24.45 -16.51
N SER A 385 20.10 -23.88 -17.40
CA SER A 385 21.36 -23.24 -17.03
C SER A 385 21.14 -21.99 -16.16
N ALA A 386 20.16 -21.15 -16.49
CA ALA A 386 19.81 -19.97 -15.70
C ALA A 386 19.36 -20.35 -14.27
N TYR A 387 18.47 -21.34 -14.14
CA TYR A 387 18.00 -21.83 -12.83
C TYR A 387 19.11 -22.40 -11.98
N LEU A 388 20.01 -23.22 -12.55
CA LEU A 388 21.16 -23.74 -11.82
C LEU A 388 22.08 -22.63 -11.28
N ARG A 389 22.32 -21.59 -12.09
CA ARG A 389 23.14 -20.43 -11.68
C ARG A 389 22.45 -19.58 -10.61
N ALA A 390 21.14 -19.37 -10.75
CA ALA A 390 20.36 -18.56 -9.81
C ALA A 390 20.13 -19.27 -8.48
N LEU A 391 19.87 -20.58 -8.48
CA LEU A 391 19.51 -21.38 -7.30
C LEU A 391 20.51 -21.19 -6.16
N LYS A 392 21.82 -21.35 -6.42
CA LYS A 392 22.85 -21.16 -5.39
C LYS A 392 22.81 -19.76 -4.77
N THR A 393 22.57 -18.74 -5.59
CA THR A 393 22.51 -17.35 -5.13
C THR A 393 21.25 -17.10 -4.31
N PHE A 394 20.10 -17.55 -4.79
CA PHE A 394 18.80 -17.37 -4.13
C PHE A 394 18.74 -18.15 -2.82
N SER A 395 19.15 -19.42 -2.78
CA SER A 395 19.22 -20.20 -1.53
C SER A 395 20.13 -19.54 -0.50
N ARG A 396 21.32 -19.06 -0.91
CA ARG A 396 22.23 -18.35 -0.01
C ARG A 396 21.59 -17.07 0.54
N ARG A 397 20.95 -16.27 -0.32
CA ARG A 397 20.26 -15.04 0.10
C ARG A 397 19.09 -15.35 1.04
N ALA A 398 18.29 -16.38 0.75
CA ALA A 398 17.22 -16.84 1.65
C ALA A 398 17.72 -17.25 3.04
N SER A 399 18.95 -17.80 3.15
CA SER A 399 19.53 -18.14 4.45
C SER A 399 20.10 -16.94 5.21
N SER A 400 20.61 -15.92 4.51
CA SER A 400 21.29 -14.77 5.12
C SER A 400 20.43 -13.52 5.27
N GLU A 401 19.30 -13.44 4.56
CA GLU A 401 18.41 -12.28 4.56
C GLU A 401 17.67 -12.16 5.90
N ARG A 402 17.66 -10.93 6.44
CA ARG A 402 17.01 -10.60 7.71
C ARG A 402 15.60 -10.09 7.50
N GLU A 403 15.37 -9.40 6.39
CA GLU A 403 14.05 -8.86 6.05
C GLU A 403 13.12 -10.01 5.64
N PRO A 404 12.03 -10.27 6.39
CA PRO A 404 11.18 -11.44 6.17
C PRO A 404 10.64 -11.54 4.73
N GLU A 405 10.28 -10.41 4.13
CA GLU A 405 9.72 -10.33 2.77
C GLU A 405 10.75 -10.74 1.72
N LYS A 406 11.93 -10.13 1.75
CA LYS A 406 13.03 -10.50 0.84
C LYS A 406 13.45 -11.95 1.04
N LYS A 407 13.45 -12.42 2.30
CA LYS A 407 13.75 -13.82 2.62
C LYS A 407 12.73 -14.76 1.98
N ALA A 408 11.43 -14.47 2.12
CA ALA A 408 10.36 -15.23 1.51
C ALA A 408 10.46 -15.23 -0.02
N PHE A 409 10.71 -14.07 -0.63
CA PHE A 409 10.95 -13.94 -2.07
C PHE A 409 12.12 -14.82 -2.54
N TYR A 410 13.26 -14.78 -1.86
CA TYR A 410 14.41 -15.61 -2.24
C TYR A 410 14.15 -17.10 -2.07
N ARG A 411 13.41 -17.48 -1.02
CA ARG A 411 13.03 -18.87 -0.76
C ARG A 411 12.07 -19.39 -1.83
N GLU A 412 10.96 -18.69 -2.06
CA GLU A 412 9.94 -19.05 -3.06
C GLU A 412 10.57 -19.30 -4.44
N ASN A 413 11.46 -18.40 -4.87
CA ASN A 413 12.16 -18.54 -6.14
C ASN A 413 13.19 -19.67 -6.13
N ALA A 414 13.93 -19.88 -5.04
CA ALA A 414 14.84 -21.03 -4.92
C ALA A 414 14.09 -22.36 -5.00
N ASP A 415 12.94 -22.45 -4.35
CA ASP A 415 12.08 -23.64 -4.34
C ASP A 415 11.51 -23.89 -5.74
N TYR A 416 11.03 -22.84 -6.41
CA TYR A 416 10.58 -22.93 -7.80
C TYR A 416 11.70 -23.44 -8.72
N PHE A 417 12.89 -22.85 -8.66
CA PHE A 417 14.02 -23.26 -9.50
C PHE A 417 14.45 -24.71 -9.20
N SER A 418 14.44 -25.11 -7.92
CA SER A 418 14.75 -26.48 -7.50
C SER A 418 13.74 -27.48 -8.06
N ALA A 419 12.44 -27.20 -7.91
CA ALA A 419 11.37 -28.04 -8.43
C ALA A 419 11.44 -28.18 -9.97
N ALA A 420 11.65 -27.08 -10.69
CA ALA A 420 11.80 -27.08 -12.14
C ALA A 420 13.02 -27.87 -12.65
N LEU A 421 14.03 -28.09 -11.79
CA LEU A 421 15.22 -28.90 -12.07
C LEU A 421 15.08 -30.37 -11.66
N GLY A 422 13.93 -30.77 -11.11
CA GLY A 422 13.68 -32.14 -10.64
C GLY A 422 14.20 -32.41 -9.21
N GLY A 423 14.40 -31.36 -8.40
CA GLY A 423 14.70 -31.49 -6.97
C GLY A 423 13.49 -31.97 -6.16
N PRO A 424 13.70 -32.47 -4.93
CA PRO A 424 12.59 -32.82 -4.04
C PRO A 424 11.74 -31.58 -3.75
N ALA A 425 10.42 -31.72 -3.83
CA ALA A 425 9.49 -30.68 -3.42
C ALA A 425 9.77 -30.32 -1.95
N ALA A 426 9.89 -29.03 -1.64
CA ALA A 426 9.99 -28.58 -0.26
C ALA A 426 8.74 -29.05 0.50
N ALA A 427 8.94 -29.68 1.67
CA ALA A 427 7.83 -30.00 2.54
C ALA A 427 7.15 -28.68 2.95
N PRO A 428 5.81 -28.59 2.93
CA PRO A 428 5.13 -27.43 3.47
C PRO A 428 5.48 -27.31 4.96
N ASP A 429 6.05 -26.18 5.36
CA ASP A 429 6.24 -25.87 6.77
C ASP A 429 4.85 -25.86 7.43
N SER A 430 4.68 -26.70 8.47
CA SER A 430 3.55 -26.60 9.38
C SER A 430 3.63 -25.25 10.12
N PRO A 431 2.47 -24.63 10.43
CA PRO A 431 2.36 -23.22 10.83
C PRO A 431 3.24 -22.80 12.02
#